data_AF-A0A1M6SDK1-F1
#
_entry.id   AF-A0A1M6SDK1-F1
#
_cell.length_a   1.000
_cell.length_b   1.000
_cell.length_c   1.000
_cell.angle_alpha   90.00
_cell.angle_beta   90.00
_cell.angle_gamma   90.00
#
_symmetry.space_group_name_H-M   'P 1'
#
loop_
_entity.id
_entity.type
_entity.pdbx_description
1 polymer ?
#
loop_
_entity_poly.entity_id
_entity_poly.type
_entity_poly.pdbx_seq_one_letter_code
_entity_poly.pdbx_strand_id
1 'polypeptide(L)' 'MKNNTITTLKEFIYLYSPYKSNIEIANLLDINIEYIESVKKEIINDIEKNLQTLKI' A
#
# COMPACT_ATOMS: atom_id res chain seq x y z
N MET A 1 5.64 22.57 5.88
CA MET A 1 5.14 21.33 5.26
C MET A 1 5.34 20.21 6.26
N LYS A 2 4.30 19.45 6.64
CA LYS A 2 4.48 18.26 7.48
C LYS A 2 5.22 17.21 6.66
N ASN A 3 6.45 16.86 7.05
CA ASN A 3 7.11 15.66 6.54
C ASN A 3 6.37 14.46 7.13
N ASN A 4 5.43 13.89 6.36
CA ASN A 4 4.93 12.57 6.68
C ASN A 4 6.03 11.58 6.28
N THR A 5 6.91 11.26 7.21
CA THR A 5 7.91 10.21 7.03
C THR A 5 7.18 8.91 6.77
N ILE A 6 7.39 8.33 5.59
CA ILE A 6 6.91 6.99 5.29
C ILE A 6 7.78 6.02 6.07
N THR A 7 7.20 5.34 7.05
CA THR A 7 7.96 4.45 7.94
C THR A 7 7.69 2.98 7.68
N THR A 8 6.63 2.68 6.92
CA THR A 8 6.24 1.30 6.61
C THR A 8 6.10 1.07 5.11
N LEU A 9 6.33 -0.18 4.68
CA LEU A 9 6.09 -0.59 3.31
C LEU A 9 4.62 -0.42 2.91
N LYS A 10 3.70 -0.64 3.86
CA LYS A 10 2.26 -0.48 3.65
C LYS A 10 1.88 0.96 3.32
N GLU A 11 2.38 1.93 4.09
CA GLU A 11 2.20 3.36 3.80
C GLU A 11 2.82 3.73 2.45
N PHE A 12 4.01 3.23 2.16
CA PHE A 12 4.67 3.46 0.87
C PHE A 12 3.81 2.97 -0.29
N ILE A 13 3.39 1.71 -0.25
CA ILE A 13 2.56 1.10 -1.30
C ILE A 13 1.24 1.85 -1.43
N TYR A 14 0.58 2.19 -0.31
CA TYR A 14 -0.67 2.94 -0.34
C TYR A 14 -0.52 4.30 -1.05
N LEU A 15 0.54 5.05 -0.75
CA LEU A 15 0.78 6.39 -1.31
C LEU A 15 1.20 6.37 -2.79
N TYR A 16 1.99 5.39 -3.21
CA TYR A 16 2.56 5.36 -4.56
C TYR A 16 1.78 4.52 -5.57
N SER A 17 0.90 3.62 -5.12
CA SER A 17 0.06 2.80 -6.01
C SER A 17 -0.80 3.57 -7.02
N PRO A 18 -1.27 4.80 -6.74
CA PRO A 18 -1.98 5.60 -7.74
C PRO A 18 -1.10 6.09 -8.89
N TYR A 19 0.23 6.14 -8.70
CA TYR A 19 1.18 6.77 -9.62
C TYR A 19 2.19 5.79 -10.21
N LYS A 20 2.30 4.58 -9.66
CA LYS A 20 3.28 3.56 -10.04
C LYS A 20 2.66 2.16 -10.03
N SER A 21 3.04 1.37 -11.02
CA SER A 21 2.71 -0.06 -11.10
C SER A 21 3.44 -0.86 -10.00
N ASN A 22 2.98 -2.09 -9.74
CA ASN A 22 3.63 -2.98 -8.78
C ASN A 22 5.08 -3.27 -9.16
N ILE A 23 5.36 -3.42 -10.47
CA ILE A 23 6.71 -3.67 -11.00
C ILE A 23 7.61 -2.46 -10.73
N GLU A 24 7.14 -1.24 -10.98
CA GLU A 24 7.93 -0.03 -10.70
C GLU A 24 8.23 0.15 -9.22
N ILE A 25 7.27 -0.16 -8.34
CA ILE A 25 7.46 -0.11 -6.89
C ILE A 25 8.45 -1.19 -6.43
N ALA A 26 8.31 -2.42 -6.94
CA ALA A 26 9.22 -3.53 -6.67
C ALA A 26 10.66 -3.18 -7.07
N ASN A 27 10.84 -2.64 -8.28
CA ASN A 27 12.14 -2.20 -8.79
C ASN A 27 12.72 -1.04 -7.97
N LEU A 28 11.90 -0.07 -7.55
CA LEU A 28 12.35 1.08 -6.76
C LEU A 28 12.86 0.68 -5.37
N LEU A 29 12.25 -0.35 -4.79
CA LEU A 29 12.56 -0.84 -3.45
C LEU A 29 13.50 -2.05 -3.45
N ASP A 30 13.87 -2.56 -4.62
CA ASP A 30 14.65 -3.79 -4.82
C ASP A 30 14.07 -5.00 -4.07
N ILE A 31 12.76 -5.24 -4.24
CA ILE A 31 12.05 -6.36 -3.60
C ILE A 31 11.18 -7.13 -4.60
N ASN A 32 10.81 -8.36 -4.22
CA ASN A 32 9.94 -9.20 -5.04
C ASN A 32 8.52 -8.59 -5.18
N ILE A 33 7.99 -8.60 -6.40
CA ILE A 33 6.63 -8.16 -6.73
C ILE A 33 5.55 -8.90 -5.92
N GLU A 34 5.74 -10.18 -5.60
CA GLU A 34 4.80 -10.97 -4.79
C GLU A 34 4.61 -10.35 -3.40
N TYR A 35 5.64 -9.71 -2.85
CA TYR A 35 5.57 -9.03 -1.56
C TYR A 35 4.72 -7.75 -1.67
N ILE A 36 4.85 -7.00 -2.76
CA ILE A 36 3.99 -5.84 -3.06
C ILE A 36 2.52 -6.26 -3.16
N GLU A 37 2.24 -7.35 -3.87
CA GLU A 37 0.88 -7.87 -4.05
C GLU A 37 0.26 -8.34 -2.74
N SER A 38 1.04 -9.00 -1.89
CA SER A 38 0.60 -9.41 -0.55
C SER A 38 0.18 -8.21 0.30
N VAL A 39 1.03 -7.17 0.36
CA VAL A 39 0.72 -5.96 1.12
C VAL A 39 -0.48 -5.20 0.53
N LYS A 40 -0.65 -5.19 -0.80
CA LYS A 40 -1.85 -4.61 -1.43
C LYS A 40 -3.13 -5.33 -1.01
N LYS A 41 -3.12 -6.66 -0.97
CA LYS A 41 -4.28 -7.44 -0.49
C LYS A 41 -4.61 -7.09 0.96
N GLU A 42 -3.59 -6.96 1.82
CA GLU A 42 -3.79 -6.54 3.21
C GLU A 42 -4.44 -5.15 3.31
N ILE A 43 -3.95 -4.17 2.54
CA ILE A 43 -4.53 -2.82 2.48
C ILE A 43 -6.00 -2.85 2.06
N ILE A 44 -6.34 -3.63 1.01
CA ILE A 44 -7.72 -3.75 0.52
C ILE A 44 -8.61 -4.37 1.60
N ASN A 45 -8.17 -5.46 2.23
CA ASN A 45 -8.91 -6.12 3.29
C ASN A 45 -9.21 -5.17 4.47
N ASP A 46 -8.24 -4.34 4.85
CA ASP A 46 -8.43 -3.34 5.91
C ASP A 46 -9.44 -2.26 5.53
N ILE A 47 -9.39 -1.79 4.27
CA ILE A 47 -10.35 -0.81 3.75
C ILE A 47 -11.76 -1.43 3.74
N GLU A 48 -11.90 -2.66 3.23
CA GLU A 48 -13.18 -3.36 3.18
C GLU A 48 -13.76 -3.58 4.58
N LYS A 49 -12.93 -4.00 5.53
CA LYS A 49 -13.33 -4.16 6.94
C LYS A 49 -13.80 -2.83 7.53
N ASN A 50 -13.07 -1.74 7.30
CA ASN A 50 -13.46 -0.41 7.76
C ASN A 50 -14.74 0.10 7.09
N LEU A 51 -14.97 -0.22 5.82
CA LEU A 51 -16.22 0.11 5.14
C LEU A 51 -17.41 -0.66 5.69
N GLN A 52 -17.23 -1.94 6.07
CA GLN A 52 -18.27 -2.73 6.71
C GLN A 52 -18.64 -2.17 8.09
N THR A 53 -17.68 -1.70 8.87
CA THR A 53 -17.94 -1.10 10.19
C THR A 53 -18.62 0.26 10.12
N LEU A 54 -18.51 0.98 9.00
CA LEU A 54 -19.15 2.28 8.77
C LEU A 54 -20.58 2.20 8.22
N LYS A 55 -21.07 1.01 7.80
CA LYS A 55 -22.45 0.81 7.28
C LYS A 55 -23.52 0.80 8.38
N ILE A 56 -23.38 1.66 9.41
CA ILE A 56 -24.36 1.86 10.48
C ILE A 56 -25.47 2.79 10.00
#